data_AF-A0A1H2LU19-F1
#
_entry.id   AF-A0A1H2LU19-F1
#
_cell.length_a   1.000
_cell.length_b   1.000
_cell.length_c   1.000
_cell.angle_alpha   90.00
_cell.angle_beta   90.00
_cell.angle_gamma   90.00
#
_symmetry.space_group_name_H-M   'P 1'
#
loop_
_entity.id
_entity.type
_entity.pdbx_description
1 polymer ?
#
loop_
_entity_poly.entity_id
_entity_poly.type
_entity_poly.pdbx_seq_one_letter_code
_entity_poly.pdbx_strand_id
1 'polypeptide(L)'
;MTPIRRGDPIDLDETTGNLFGLGSPLLIRALVIFASVYVVVTVGAGWEIRSVATWTALAAGFVMFVVAASTLMRYGGSTLPRGTAAAVTVLTVAGLTVSLWFLPRETYLTLQTTPGTSAMTIILAMVVLYRRPLFAWLGALCATGLAAVGGDLIGIGYAVGAGNTLFCYPVLVLATLFGLMAIPMPDRLRMLREQAFAQAAEEAATAASATERTKQLKRLDAGARPILEQIADGHEFRPKRRSTCV
;
A
#
# COMPACT_ATOMS: atom_id res chain seq x y z
N MET A 1 -12.63 11.12 -37.68
CA MET A 1 -12.97 9.81 -37.08
C MET A 1 -11.69 9.00 -36.99
N THR A 2 -10.99 9.13 -35.86
CA THR A 2 -9.65 8.58 -35.63
C THR A 2 -9.79 7.26 -34.85
N PRO A 3 -9.09 6.18 -35.22
CA PRO A 3 -9.31 4.87 -34.60
C PRO A 3 -8.65 4.82 -33.21
N ILE A 4 -9.41 4.40 -32.20
CA ILE A 4 -8.88 4.14 -30.85
C ILE A 4 -8.03 2.86 -30.92
N ARG A 5 -6.71 3.03 -30.80
CA ARG A 5 -5.74 1.95 -30.69
C ARG A 5 -5.93 1.25 -29.35
N ARG A 6 -6.62 0.11 -29.37
CA ARG A 6 -6.73 -0.85 -28.26
C ARG A 6 -5.40 -1.60 -28.18
N GLY A 7 -4.63 -1.41 -27.10
CA GLY A 7 -3.46 -2.28 -26.86
C GLY A 7 -2.28 -1.72 -26.07
N ASP A 8 -2.49 -0.90 -25.03
CA ASP A 8 -1.55 -0.94 -23.91
C ASP A 8 -2.20 -1.73 -22.79
N PRO A 9 -1.59 -2.83 -22.29
CA PRO A 9 -2.00 -3.39 -21.03
C PRO A 9 -1.76 -2.30 -19.99
N ILE A 10 -2.83 -1.74 -19.43
CA ILE A 10 -2.71 -0.90 -18.24
C ILE A 10 -2.04 -1.79 -17.22
N ASP A 11 -0.78 -1.49 -16.91
CA ASP A 11 0.02 -2.22 -15.95
C ASP A 11 -0.62 -1.98 -14.58
N LEU A 12 -1.59 -2.83 -14.27
CA LEU A 12 -2.41 -2.75 -13.07
C LEU A 12 -1.51 -2.85 -11.84
N ASP A 13 -0.30 -3.41 -11.94
CA ASP A 13 0.65 -3.44 -10.83
C ASP A 13 1.26 -2.06 -10.56
N GLU A 14 1.53 -1.25 -11.59
CA GLU A 14 2.03 0.12 -11.46
C GLU A 14 0.95 1.07 -10.90
N THR A 15 -0.31 0.89 -11.31
CA THR A 15 -1.45 1.67 -10.78
C THR A 15 -1.85 1.22 -9.37
N THR A 16 -1.75 -0.08 -9.05
CA THR A 16 -2.05 -0.60 -7.70
C THR A 16 -0.91 -0.29 -6.71
N GLY A 17 0.35 -0.28 -7.18
CA GLY A 17 1.52 0.17 -6.41
C GLY A 17 1.45 1.65 -6.03
N ASN A 18 0.88 2.49 -6.91
CA ASN A 18 0.59 3.90 -6.62
C ASN A 18 -0.70 4.15 -5.83
N LEU A 19 -1.59 3.15 -5.67
CA LEU A 19 -2.87 3.34 -4.99
C LEU A 19 -2.72 3.58 -3.48
N PHE A 20 -1.63 3.12 -2.87
CA PHE A 20 -1.28 3.43 -1.47
C PHE A 20 -0.44 4.70 -1.31
N GLY A 21 -0.11 5.41 -2.41
CA GLY A 21 0.58 6.70 -2.35
C GLY A 21 2.01 6.65 -1.81
N LEU A 22 2.62 5.48 -1.67
CA LEU A 22 4.01 5.33 -1.18
C LEU A 22 5.06 5.87 -2.16
N GLY A 23 4.71 6.03 -3.44
CA GLY A 23 5.47 6.79 -4.44
C GLY A 23 4.89 8.18 -4.75
N SER A 24 3.84 8.61 -4.03
CA SER A 24 3.13 9.85 -4.34
C SER A 24 4.03 11.08 -4.13
N PRO A 25 3.96 12.10 -5.00
CA PRO A 25 4.66 13.37 -4.79
C PRO A 25 4.28 14.03 -3.45
N LEU A 26 3.13 13.67 -2.87
CA LEU A 26 2.69 14.15 -1.56
C LEU A 26 3.52 13.56 -0.41
N LEU A 27 3.88 12.27 -0.48
CA LEU A 27 4.76 11.63 0.49
C LEU A 27 6.18 12.20 0.40
N ILE A 28 6.68 12.43 -0.82
CA ILE A 28 7.99 13.07 -1.03
C ILE A 28 8.00 14.48 -0.44
N ARG A 29 6.97 15.29 -0.69
CA ARG A 29 6.83 16.62 -0.08
C ARG A 29 6.78 16.56 1.44
N ALA A 30 6.02 15.63 2.01
CA ALA A 30 5.95 15.46 3.46
C ALA A 30 7.31 15.07 4.06
N LEU A 31 8.06 14.17 3.42
CA LEU A 31 9.39 13.76 3.86
C LEU A 31 10.43 14.87 3.71
N VAL A 32 10.35 15.69 2.66
CA VAL A 32 11.20 16.89 2.50
C VAL A 32 10.90 17.94 3.56
N ILE A 33 9.61 18.20 3.84
CA ILE A 33 9.20 19.09 4.93
C ILE A 33 9.73 18.55 6.26
N PHE A 34 9.54 17.26 6.55
CA PHE A 34 10.07 16.64 7.75
C PHE A 34 11.59 16.75 7.85
N ALA A 35 12.32 16.49 6.75
CA ALA A 35 13.77 16.64 6.70
C ALA A 35 14.21 18.10 6.96
N SER A 36 13.47 19.08 6.43
CA SER A 36 13.75 20.50 6.71
C SER A 36 13.51 20.85 8.18
N VAL A 37 12.42 20.36 8.78
CA VAL A 37 12.11 20.54 10.20
C VAL A 37 13.17 19.86 11.07
N TYR A 38 13.59 18.65 10.70
CA TYR A 38 14.67 17.93 11.38
C TYR A 38 15.92 18.81 11.43
N VAL A 39 16.38 19.35 10.30
CA VAL A 39 17.58 20.19 10.23
C VAL A 39 17.39 21.46 11.07
N VAL A 40 16.26 22.13 10.97
CA VAL A 40 15.97 23.36 11.74
C VAL A 40 15.99 23.08 13.24
N VAL A 41 15.34 22.01 13.70
CA VAL A 41 15.30 21.65 15.12
C VAL A 41 16.67 21.21 15.61
N THR A 42 17.40 20.40 14.84
CA THR A 42 18.77 19.99 15.17
C THR A 42 19.70 21.20 15.27
N VAL A 43 19.59 22.16 14.35
CA VAL A 43 20.41 23.37 14.39
C VAL A 43 20.04 24.28 15.55
N GLY A 44 18.74 24.48 15.79
CA GLY A 44 18.25 25.31 16.89
C GLY A 44 18.59 24.72 18.25
N ALA A 45 18.43 23.40 18.42
CA ALA A 45 18.74 22.73 19.67
C ALA A 45 20.25 22.56 19.88
N GLY A 46 21.04 22.45 18.80
CA GLY A 46 22.49 22.28 18.82
C GLY A 46 23.29 23.57 18.83
N TRP A 47 22.67 24.74 19.03
CA TRP A 47 23.34 26.04 18.93
C TRP A 47 24.52 26.22 19.91
N GLU A 48 24.49 25.52 21.04
CA GLU A 48 25.57 25.53 22.05
C GLU A 48 26.72 24.57 21.70
N ILE A 49 26.54 23.66 20.74
CA ILE A 49 27.53 22.66 20.35
C ILE A 49 28.59 23.31 19.45
N ARG A 50 29.78 23.57 20.01
CA ARG A 50 30.94 24.13 19.27
C ARG A 50 31.85 23.07 18.62
N SER A 51 31.59 21.79 18.84
CA SER A 51 32.44 20.71 18.33
C SER A 51 32.09 20.33 16.90
N VAL A 52 33.05 20.53 15.97
CA VAL A 52 32.91 20.13 14.56
C VAL A 52 32.67 18.62 14.43
N ALA A 53 33.28 17.80 15.29
CA ALA A 53 33.11 16.36 15.28
C ALA A 53 31.66 15.92 15.56
N THR A 54 31.00 16.58 16.52
CA THR A 54 29.59 16.32 16.84
C THR A 54 28.70 16.70 15.65
N TRP A 55 28.92 17.86 15.03
CA TRP A 55 28.20 18.26 13.81
C TRP A 55 28.39 17.27 12.66
N THR A 56 29.61 16.75 12.45
CA THR A 56 29.85 15.73 11.43
C THR A 56 29.12 14.42 11.72
N ALA A 57 29.02 14.02 12.99
CA ALA A 57 28.30 12.82 13.38
C ALA A 57 26.77 12.97 13.21
N LEU A 58 26.20 14.11 13.60
CA LEU A 58 24.77 14.39 13.35
C LEU A 58 24.46 14.48 11.85
N ALA A 59 25.33 15.13 11.07
CA ALA A 59 25.20 15.17 9.62
C ALA A 59 25.29 13.76 9.00
N ALA A 60 26.21 12.92 9.47
CA ALA A 60 26.31 11.53 9.03
C ALA A 60 25.05 10.74 9.37
N GLY A 61 24.52 10.87 10.59
CA GLY A 61 23.25 10.26 11.00
C GLY A 61 22.08 10.69 10.12
N PHE A 62 21.98 12.00 9.83
CA PHE A 62 20.97 12.52 8.89
C PHE A 62 21.12 11.94 7.48
N VAL A 63 22.35 11.88 6.95
CA VAL A 63 22.61 11.26 5.64
C VAL A 63 22.18 9.80 5.63
N MET A 64 22.42 9.04 6.71
CA MET A 64 21.97 7.65 6.82
C MET A 64 20.44 7.55 6.78
N PHE A 65 19.72 8.44 7.46
CA PHE A 65 18.24 8.49 7.38
C PHE A 65 17.75 8.86 5.97
N VAL A 66 18.39 9.82 5.31
CA VAL A 66 18.05 10.20 3.92
C VAL A 66 18.32 9.05 2.96
N VAL A 67 19.43 8.32 3.12
CA VAL A 67 19.74 7.13 2.31
C VAL A 67 18.71 6.03 2.57
N ALA A 68 18.33 5.78 3.82
CA ALA A 68 17.28 4.81 4.16
C ALA A 68 15.93 5.17 3.53
N ALA A 69 15.49 6.42 3.70
CA ALA A 69 14.23 6.91 3.13
C ALA A 69 14.24 6.90 1.60
N SER A 70 15.33 7.35 0.97
CA SER A 70 15.46 7.34 -0.49
C SER A 70 15.50 5.92 -1.07
N THR A 71 16.10 4.96 -0.35
CA THR A 71 16.08 3.54 -0.75
C THR A 71 14.66 2.99 -0.74
N LEU A 72 13.85 3.36 0.25
CA LEU A 72 12.42 3.02 0.29
C LEU A 72 11.65 3.67 -0.85
N MET A 73 11.87 4.97 -1.11
CA MET A 73 11.17 5.68 -2.19
C MET A 73 11.49 5.13 -3.58
N ARG A 74 12.74 4.73 -3.83
CA ARG A 74 13.14 4.10 -5.10
C ARG A 74 12.51 2.72 -5.28
N TYR A 75 12.10 2.09 -4.18
CA TYR A 75 11.44 0.81 -4.22
C TYR A 75 9.94 0.99 -4.49
N GLY A 76 9.57 0.98 -5.77
CA GLY A 76 8.17 1.07 -6.23
C GLY A 76 7.37 -0.24 -6.14
N GLY A 77 7.96 -1.31 -5.60
CA GLY A 77 7.31 -2.62 -5.53
C GLY A 77 6.36 -2.78 -4.33
N SER A 78 5.35 -3.63 -4.50
CA SER A 78 4.32 -3.93 -3.47
C SER A 78 4.84 -4.66 -2.22
N THR A 79 6.02 -5.28 -2.28
CA THR A 79 6.67 -5.95 -1.14
C THR A 79 8.18 -5.73 -1.13
N LEU A 80 8.76 -5.34 0.01
CA LEU A 80 10.21 -5.17 0.14
C LEU A 80 10.95 -6.53 0.19
N PRO A 81 12.07 -6.69 -0.55
CA PRO A 81 12.99 -7.81 -0.43
C PRO A 81 13.53 -7.86 0.99
N ARG A 82 13.74 -9.07 1.53
CA ARG A 82 14.25 -9.24 2.90
C ARG A 82 15.60 -8.56 3.10
N GLY A 83 16.46 -8.58 2.07
CA GLY A 83 17.79 -7.95 2.11
C GLY A 83 17.73 -6.42 2.21
N THR A 84 16.86 -5.77 1.43
CA THR A 84 16.72 -4.30 1.49
C THR A 84 16.03 -3.85 2.77
N ALA A 85 15.04 -4.60 3.25
CA ALA A 85 14.39 -4.33 4.54
C ALA A 85 15.42 -4.40 5.68
N ALA A 86 16.24 -5.46 5.71
CA ALA A 86 17.31 -5.59 6.70
C ALA A 86 18.32 -4.44 6.59
N ALA A 87 18.80 -4.13 5.37
CA ALA A 87 19.75 -3.05 5.15
C ALA A 87 19.23 -1.69 5.62
N VAL A 88 17.97 -1.36 5.30
CA VAL A 88 17.32 -0.11 5.74
C VAL A 88 17.19 -0.08 7.26
N THR A 89 16.74 -1.18 7.89
CA THR A 89 16.61 -1.22 9.35
C THR A 89 17.96 -1.05 10.04
N VAL A 90 19.00 -1.73 9.55
CA VAL A 90 20.37 -1.60 10.07
C VAL A 90 20.88 -0.17 9.89
N LEU A 91 20.67 0.42 8.71
CA LEU A 91 21.09 1.79 8.41
C LEU A 91 20.38 2.81 9.31
N THR A 92 19.10 2.61 9.58
CA THR A 92 18.30 3.48 10.46
C THR A 92 18.73 3.37 11.92
N VAL A 93 18.95 2.15 12.41
CA VAL A 93 19.44 1.89 13.78
C VAL A 93 20.84 2.46 13.95
N ALA A 94 21.72 2.27 12.96
CA ALA A 94 23.07 2.81 12.99
C ALA A 94 23.06 4.34 12.94
N GLY A 95 22.22 4.97 12.11
CA GLY A 95 22.06 6.43 12.06
C GLY A 95 21.59 7.02 13.38
N LEU A 96 20.63 6.38 14.06
CA LEU A 96 20.21 6.79 15.40
C LEU A 96 21.34 6.63 16.42
N THR A 97 22.01 5.47 16.41
CA THR A 97 23.10 5.18 17.35
C THR A 97 24.23 6.20 17.22
N VAL A 98 24.67 6.49 16.01
CA VAL A 98 25.71 7.50 15.74
C VAL A 98 25.26 8.88 16.23
N SER A 99 24.00 9.24 15.99
CA SER A 99 23.46 10.53 16.43
C SER A 99 23.43 10.66 17.97
N LEU A 100 23.08 9.58 18.68
CA LEU A 100 23.00 9.57 20.15
C LEU A 100 24.38 9.48 20.81
N TRP A 101 25.31 8.71 20.24
CA TRP A 101 26.61 8.44 20.85
C TRP A 101 27.55 9.66 20.85
N PHE A 102 27.42 10.52 19.84
CA PHE A 102 28.23 11.72 19.71
C PHE A 102 27.62 12.95 20.39
N LEU A 103 26.48 12.79 21.05
CA LEU A 103 25.77 13.86 21.74
C LEU A 103 26.36 14.09 23.15
N PRO A 104 26.82 15.31 23.48
CA PRO A 104 27.34 15.61 24.81
C PRO A 104 26.30 15.39 25.91
N ARG A 105 26.75 14.93 27.09
CA ARG A 105 25.87 14.65 28.25
C ARG A 105 25.00 15.86 28.64
N GLU A 106 25.56 17.07 28.58
CA GLU A 106 24.86 18.31 28.97
C GLU A 106 23.73 18.68 28.01
N THR A 107 23.81 18.20 26.77
CA THR A 107 22.84 18.50 25.73
C THR A 107 21.88 17.34 25.46
N TYR A 108 21.97 16.26 26.25
CA TYR A 108 21.09 15.09 26.21
C TYR A 108 19.69 15.38 26.80
N LEU A 109 19.08 16.46 26.34
CA LEU A 109 17.70 16.84 26.61
C LEU A 109 16.78 16.23 25.55
N THR A 110 15.53 15.99 25.92
CA THR A 110 14.48 15.44 25.05
C THR A 110 14.37 16.20 23.73
N LEU A 111 14.59 17.51 23.73
CA LEU A 111 14.57 18.33 22.50
C LEU A 111 15.61 17.90 21.45
N GLN A 112 16.78 17.39 21.86
CA GLN A 112 17.83 17.00 20.93
C GLN A 112 17.72 15.55 20.44
N THR A 113 17.15 14.66 21.25
CA THR A 113 16.98 13.25 20.88
C THR A 113 15.74 13.01 20.02
N THR A 114 14.73 13.89 20.12
CA THR A 114 13.45 13.79 19.39
C THR A 114 13.58 13.76 17.85
N PRO A 115 14.44 14.57 17.19
CA PRO A 115 14.58 14.51 15.74
C PRO A 115 15.06 13.13 15.25
N GLY A 116 16.07 12.57 15.90
CA GLY A 116 16.62 11.25 15.54
C GLY A 116 15.60 10.11 15.75
N THR A 117 14.92 10.11 16.89
CA THR A 117 13.92 9.08 17.22
C THR A 117 12.66 9.19 16.36
N SER A 118 12.22 10.40 16.02
CA SER A 118 11.10 10.60 15.08
C SER A 118 11.43 10.15 13.66
N ALA A 119 12.62 10.48 13.14
CA ALA A 119 13.08 10.03 11.82
C ALA A 119 13.12 8.49 11.74
N MET A 120 13.69 7.85 12.75
CA MET A 120 13.69 6.39 12.88
C MET A 120 12.25 5.83 12.85
N THR A 121 11.36 6.40 13.67
CA THR A 121 9.97 5.93 13.80
C THR A 121 9.24 5.97 12.46
N ILE A 122 9.40 7.05 11.68
CA ILE A 122 8.80 7.20 10.36
C ILE A 122 9.32 6.12 9.40
N ILE A 123 10.64 5.89 9.35
CA ILE A 123 11.22 4.90 8.45
C ILE A 123 10.75 3.49 8.81
N LEU A 124 10.73 3.14 10.10
CA LEU A 124 10.23 1.84 10.55
C LEU A 124 8.73 1.68 10.26
N ALA A 125 7.94 2.73 10.45
CA ALA A 125 6.52 2.72 10.08
C ALA A 125 6.33 2.47 8.58
N MET A 126 7.16 3.06 7.72
CA MET A 126 7.15 2.73 6.29
C MET A 126 7.51 1.26 6.04
N VAL A 127 8.53 0.70 6.70
CA VAL A 127 8.89 -0.73 6.56
C VAL A 127 7.72 -1.66 6.93
N VAL A 128 6.94 -1.29 7.95
CA VAL A 128 5.69 -1.99 8.31
C VAL A 128 4.69 -1.94 7.15
N LEU A 129 4.49 -0.77 6.53
CA LEU A 129 3.59 -0.59 5.40
C LEU A 129 4.03 -1.40 4.17
N TYR A 130 5.33 -1.65 3.97
CA TYR A 130 5.88 -2.54 2.93
C TYR A 130 5.76 -4.05 3.25
N ARG A 131 4.83 -4.46 4.14
CA ARG A 131 4.49 -5.84 4.51
C ARG A 131 5.58 -6.61 5.25
N ARG A 132 6.49 -5.92 5.95
CA ARG A 132 7.60 -6.53 6.69
C ARG A 132 7.68 -6.05 8.16
N PRO A 133 6.61 -6.23 8.97
CA PRO A 133 6.57 -5.72 10.34
C PRO A 133 7.66 -6.32 11.23
N LEU A 134 8.00 -7.61 11.05
CA LEU A 134 9.02 -8.28 11.86
C LEU A 134 10.37 -7.54 11.86
N PHE A 135 10.81 -7.03 10.71
CA PHE A 135 12.08 -6.29 10.60
C PHE A 135 11.99 -4.93 11.30
N ALA A 136 10.86 -4.25 11.20
CA ALA A 136 10.64 -2.99 11.92
C ALA A 136 10.67 -3.22 13.44
N TRP A 137 9.99 -4.24 13.95
CA TRP A 137 10.01 -4.57 15.38
C TRP A 137 11.40 -4.96 15.88
N LEU A 138 12.15 -5.75 15.10
CA LEU A 138 13.55 -6.07 15.40
C LEU A 138 14.42 -4.80 15.45
N GLY A 139 14.25 -3.90 14.48
CA GLY A 139 14.94 -2.61 14.47
C GLY A 139 14.58 -1.73 15.68
N ALA A 140 13.32 -1.71 16.09
CA ALA A 140 12.85 -0.94 17.25
C ALA A 140 13.44 -1.45 18.57
N LEU A 141 13.43 -2.77 18.77
CA LEU A 141 14.03 -3.42 19.93
C LEU A 141 15.55 -3.21 19.95
N CYS A 142 16.22 -3.39 18.81
CA CYS A 142 17.65 -3.19 18.69
C CYS A 142 18.02 -1.74 19.00
N ALA A 143 17.35 -0.75 18.42
CA ALA A 143 17.57 0.66 18.72
C ALA A 143 17.33 1.01 20.19
N THR A 144 16.28 0.45 20.80
CA THR A 144 15.99 0.68 22.23
C THR A 144 17.12 0.12 23.10
N GLY A 145 17.61 -1.07 22.79
CA GLY A 145 18.77 -1.65 23.47
C GLY A 145 20.03 -0.79 23.30
N LEU A 146 20.35 -0.37 22.08
CA LEU A 146 21.51 0.49 21.82
C LEU A 146 21.39 1.86 22.47
N ALA A 147 20.19 2.45 22.48
CA ALA A 147 19.93 3.72 23.17
C ALA A 147 20.06 3.57 24.70
N ALA A 148 19.62 2.45 25.27
CA ALA A 148 19.76 2.16 26.69
C ALA A 148 21.22 1.96 27.09
N VAL A 149 21.98 1.18 26.31
CA VAL A 149 23.43 0.99 26.51
C VAL A 149 24.19 2.30 26.31
N GLY A 150 23.86 3.08 25.29
CA GLY A 150 24.45 4.40 25.08
C GLY A 150 24.17 5.35 26.24
N GLY A 151 22.94 5.37 26.77
CA GLY A 151 22.58 6.15 27.95
C GLY A 151 23.33 5.73 29.22
N ASP A 152 23.61 4.44 29.39
CA ASP A 152 24.40 3.91 30.50
C ASP A 152 25.88 4.28 30.38
N LEU A 153 26.46 4.17 29.18
CA LEU A 153 27.86 4.53 28.91
C LEU A 153 28.12 6.04 29.03
N ILE A 154 27.16 6.86 28.59
CA ILE A 154 27.22 8.31 28.80
C ILE A 154 26.91 8.64 30.27
N GLY A 155 26.36 7.69 31.05
CA GLY A 155 26.06 7.72 32.49
C GLY A 155 24.87 8.60 32.87
N ILE A 156 23.91 8.69 31.97
CA ILE A 156 22.58 9.30 32.13
C ILE A 156 21.59 8.25 32.67
N GLY A 157 21.96 6.96 32.53
CA GLY A 157 21.24 5.82 33.05
C GLY A 157 20.46 5.07 31.98
N TYR A 158 20.42 3.75 32.12
CA TYR A 158 19.77 2.82 31.20
C TYR A 158 18.30 3.18 30.91
N ALA A 159 17.54 3.53 31.94
CA ALA A 159 16.12 3.84 31.82
C ALA A 159 15.83 5.13 31.02
N VAL A 160 16.69 6.14 31.12
CA VAL A 160 16.53 7.41 30.38
C VAL A 160 16.87 7.20 28.90
N GLY A 161 17.92 6.43 28.60
CA GLY A 161 18.27 6.04 27.24
C GLY A 161 17.16 5.26 26.54
N ALA A 162 16.60 4.24 27.21
CA ALA A 162 15.45 3.48 26.71
C ALA A 162 14.17 4.34 26.63
N GLY A 163 14.01 5.28 27.56
CA GLY A 163 12.85 6.16 27.63
C GLY A 163 12.64 7.00 26.36
N ASN A 164 13.74 7.45 25.74
CA ASN A 164 13.70 8.27 24.53
C ASN A 164 13.13 7.52 23.30
N THR A 165 13.19 6.19 23.27
CA THR A 165 12.64 5.39 22.16
C THR A 165 11.26 4.82 22.45
N LEU A 166 10.74 4.95 23.70
CA LEU A 166 9.43 4.38 24.09
C LEU A 166 8.27 4.93 23.24
N PHE A 167 8.33 6.20 22.83
CA PHE A 167 7.29 6.80 21.98
C PHE A 167 7.16 6.13 20.60
N CYS A 168 8.19 5.41 20.14
CA CYS A 168 8.17 4.69 18.86
C CYS A 168 7.19 3.50 18.87
N TYR A 169 7.00 2.83 20.01
CA TYR A 169 6.19 1.61 20.09
C TYR A 169 4.70 1.83 19.81
N PRO A 170 4.02 2.83 20.41
CA PRO A 170 2.62 3.13 20.05
C PRO A 170 2.45 3.44 18.56
N VAL A 171 3.38 4.19 17.97
CA VAL A 171 3.35 4.52 16.54
C VAL A 171 3.54 3.27 15.68
N LEU A 172 4.45 2.37 16.07
CA LEU A 172 4.65 1.08 15.41
C LEU A 172 3.44 0.17 15.50
N VAL A 173 2.79 0.10 16.66
CA VAL A 173 1.54 -0.66 16.84
C VAL A 173 0.49 -0.11 15.89
N LEU A 174 0.30 1.21 15.87
CA LEU A 174 -0.69 1.86 15.00
C LEU A 174 -0.37 1.61 13.52
N ALA A 175 0.89 1.79 13.10
CA ALA A 175 1.34 1.50 11.74
C ALA A 175 1.14 0.02 11.36
N THR A 176 1.35 -0.89 12.31
CA THR A 176 1.14 -2.33 12.10
C THR A 176 -0.34 -2.66 11.93
N LEU A 177 -1.21 -2.09 12.77
CA LEU A 177 -2.66 -2.23 12.64
C LEU A 177 -3.16 -1.67 11.30
N PHE A 178 -2.70 -0.48 10.92
CA PHE A 178 -3.03 0.10 9.61
C PHE A 178 -2.50 -0.75 8.46
N GLY A 179 -1.26 -1.24 8.53
CA GLY A 179 -0.72 -2.16 7.53
C GLY A 179 -1.54 -3.43 7.41
N LEU A 180 -1.92 -4.05 8.52
CA LEU A 180 -2.76 -5.26 8.53
C LEU A 180 -4.17 -5.01 7.98
N MET A 181 -4.74 -3.82 8.20
CA MET A 181 -6.10 -3.48 7.78
C MET A 181 -6.18 -2.97 6.33
N ALA A 182 -5.21 -2.16 5.89
CA ALA A 182 -5.22 -1.51 4.58
C ALA A 182 -4.84 -2.48 3.44
N ILE A 183 -3.94 -3.42 3.71
CA ILE A 183 -3.36 -4.31 2.70
C ILE A 183 -4.34 -5.39 2.15
N PRO A 184 -5.28 -5.98 2.90
CA PRO A 184 -6.25 -6.93 2.34
C PRO A 184 -7.42 -6.28 1.57
N MET A 185 -7.56 -4.96 1.61
CA MET A 185 -8.71 -4.24 1.01
C MET A 185 -8.78 -4.34 -0.54
N PRO A 186 -7.66 -4.29 -1.29
CA PRO A 186 -7.67 -4.44 -2.75
C PRO A 186 -8.04 -5.85 -3.22
N ASP A 187 -7.59 -6.88 -2.51
CA ASP A 187 -7.87 -8.29 -2.85
C ASP A 187 -9.35 -8.61 -2.65
N ARG A 188 -9.95 -8.08 -1.57
CA ARG A 188 -11.40 -8.16 -1.35
C ARG A 188 -12.18 -7.44 -2.43
N LEU A 189 -11.73 -6.26 -2.87
CA LEU A 189 -12.37 -5.51 -3.95
C LEU A 189 -12.19 -6.15 -5.33
N ARG A 190 -11.05 -6.79 -5.62
CA ARG A 190 -10.86 -7.58 -6.84
C ARG A 190 -11.80 -8.78 -6.85
N MET A 191 -11.87 -9.53 -5.75
CA MET A 191 -12.80 -10.66 -5.61
C MET A 191 -14.26 -10.21 -5.80
N LEU A 192 -14.66 -9.07 -5.22
CA LEU A 192 -16.02 -8.52 -5.40
C LEU A 192 -16.28 -8.03 -6.82
N ARG A 193 -15.28 -7.42 -7.48
CA ARG A 193 -15.40 -7.02 -8.90
C ARG A 193 -15.50 -8.23 -9.81
N GLU A 194 -14.71 -9.27 -9.59
CA GLU A 194 -14.77 -10.52 -10.34
C GLU A 194 -16.14 -11.21 -10.18
N GLN A 195 -16.67 -11.24 -8.96
CA GLN A 195 -18.03 -11.75 -8.69
C GLN A 195 -19.12 -10.91 -9.37
N ALA A 196 -19.01 -9.58 -9.30
CA ALA A 196 -19.97 -8.68 -9.95
C ALA A 196 -19.90 -8.77 -11.49
N PHE A 197 -18.71 -8.92 -12.08
CA PHE A 197 -18.55 -9.15 -13.51
C PHE A 197 -19.11 -10.51 -13.95
N ALA A 198 -18.90 -11.57 -13.16
CA ALA A 198 -19.47 -12.88 -13.44
C ALA A 198 -21.01 -12.86 -13.39
N GLN A 199 -21.59 -12.23 -12.37
CA GLN A 199 -23.04 -12.06 -12.26
C GLN A 199 -23.63 -11.21 -13.40
N ALA A 200 -22.99 -10.09 -13.74
CA ALA A 200 -23.46 -9.25 -14.84
C ALA A 200 -23.39 -9.97 -16.21
N ALA A 201 -22.38 -10.83 -16.41
CA ALA A 201 -22.28 -11.65 -17.62
C ALA A 201 -23.38 -12.73 -17.69
N GLU A 202 -23.71 -13.35 -16.56
CA GLU A 202 -24.77 -14.35 -16.46
C GLU A 202 -26.17 -13.73 -16.66
N GLU A 203 -26.42 -12.55 -16.09
CA GLU A 203 -27.65 -11.78 -16.31
C GLU A 203 -27.81 -11.38 -17.78
N ALA A 204 -26.74 -10.92 -18.44
CA ALA A 204 -26.76 -10.57 -19.87
C ALA A 204 -27.04 -11.80 -20.76
N ALA A 205 -26.45 -12.95 -20.45
CA ALA A 205 -26.71 -14.20 -21.18
C ALA A 205 -28.15 -14.69 -21.01
N THR A 206 -28.71 -14.53 -19.81
CA THR A 206 -30.10 -14.88 -19.50
C THR A 206 -31.09 -13.96 -20.21
N ALA A 207 -30.83 -12.64 -20.22
CA ALA A 207 -31.64 -11.66 -20.93
C ALA A 207 -31.61 -11.86 -22.47
N ALA A 208 -30.45 -12.19 -23.04
CA ALA A 208 -30.33 -12.53 -24.46
C ALA A 208 -31.11 -13.80 -24.81
N SER A 209 -31.03 -14.84 -23.96
CA SER A 209 -31.77 -16.08 -24.14
C SER A 209 -33.29 -15.89 -24.04
N ALA A 210 -33.76 -15.04 -23.12
CA ALA A 210 -35.17 -14.67 -23.02
C ALA A 210 -35.66 -13.93 -24.28
N THR A 211 -34.85 -13.01 -24.79
CA THR A 211 -35.16 -12.24 -26.02
C THR A 211 -35.30 -13.16 -27.24
N GLU A 212 -34.39 -14.13 -27.40
CA GLU A 212 -34.48 -15.11 -28.49
C GLU A 212 -35.69 -16.05 -28.35
N ARG A 213 -36.03 -16.49 -27.13
CA ARG A 213 -37.26 -17.24 -26.89
C ARG A 213 -38.51 -16.45 -27.29
N THR A 214 -38.59 -15.17 -26.96
CA THR A 214 -39.71 -14.32 -27.36
C THR A 214 -39.80 -14.16 -28.89
N LYS A 215 -38.66 -14.04 -29.59
CA LYS A 215 -38.64 -14.00 -31.06
C LYS A 215 -39.09 -15.32 -31.69
N GLN A 216 -38.63 -16.45 -31.14
CA GLN A 216 -39.03 -17.77 -31.61
C GLN A 216 -40.52 -18.03 -31.37
N LEU A 217 -41.05 -17.68 -30.19
CA LEU A 217 -42.49 -17.77 -29.89
C LEU A 217 -43.32 -16.93 -30.88
N LYS A 218 -42.93 -15.68 -31.15
CA LYS A 218 -43.62 -14.85 -32.15
C LYS A 218 -43.59 -15.43 -33.56
N ARG A 219 -42.49 -16.08 -33.95
CA ARG A 219 -42.41 -16.81 -35.24
C ARG A 219 -43.33 -18.03 -35.26
N LEU A 220 -43.42 -18.74 -34.13
CA LEU A 220 -44.29 -19.90 -34.00
C LEU A 220 -45.77 -19.49 -34.07
N ASP A 221 -46.16 -18.43 -33.35
CA ASP A 221 -47.52 -17.86 -33.40
C ASP A 221 -47.89 -17.37 -34.80
N ALA A 222 -46.97 -16.72 -35.49
CA ALA A 222 -47.19 -16.27 -36.87
C ALA A 222 -47.44 -17.43 -37.84
N GLY A 223 -46.84 -18.60 -37.58
CA GLY A 223 -47.07 -19.82 -38.37
C GLY A 223 -48.32 -20.60 -37.96
N ALA A 224 -48.68 -20.60 -36.67
CA ALA A 224 -49.79 -21.37 -36.12
C ALA A 224 -51.15 -20.67 -36.31
N ARG A 225 -51.18 -19.33 -36.24
CA ARG A 225 -52.40 -18.53 -36.40
C ARG A 225 -53.20 -18.82 -37.68
N PRO A 226 -52.61 -18.90 -38.89
CA PRO A 226 -53.38 -19.18 -40.09
C PRO A 226 -53.99 -20.59 -40.13
N ILE A 227 -53.36 -21.58 -39.48
CA ILE A 227 -53.87 -22.95 -39.41
C ILE A 227 -55.08 -23.02 -38.45
N LEU A 228 -55.00 -22.31 -37.32
CA LEU A 228 -56.10 -22.21 -36.36
C LEU A 228 -57.27 -21.39 -36.91
N GLU A 229 -57.01 -20.31 -37.65
CA GLU A 229 -58.04 -19.53 -38.37
C GLU A 229 -58.73 -20.39 -39.44
N GLN A 230 -58.00 -21.23 -40.18
CA GLN A 230 -58.60 -22.19 -41.14
C GLN A 230 -59.48 -23.27 -40.50
N ILE A 231 -59.16 -23.72 -39.29
CA ILE A 231 -59.97 -24.71 -38.56
C ILE A 231 -61.22 -24.03 -37.97
N ALA A 232 -61.10 -22.78 -37.50
CA ALA A 232 -62.21 -22.00 -36.96
C ALA A 232 -63.21 -21.53 -38.03
N ASP A 233 -62.75 -21.25 -39.25
CA ASP A 233 -63.60 -20.91 -40.42
C ASP A 233 -64.37 -22.12 -41.00
N GLY A 234 -64.23 -23.31 -40.40
CA GLY A 234 -65.10 -24.45 -40.70
C GLY A 234 -64.93 -25.01 -42.11
N HIS A 235 -63.70 -25.05 -42.65
CA HIS A 235 -63.45 -25.78 -43.89
C HIS A 235 -63.56 -27.29 -43.65
N GLU A 236 -64.59 -27.92 -44.23
CA GLU A 236 -64.71 -29.38 -44.33
C GLU A 236 -63.45 -29.97 -44.96
N PHE A 237 -62.73 -30.80 -44.20
CA PHE A 237 -61.68 -31.66 -44.72
C PHE A 237 -62.28 -32.68 -45.70
N ARG A 238 -62.30 -32.34 -46.99
CA ARG A 238 -62.66 -33.29 -48.05
C ARG A 238 -61.58 -34.39 -48.11
N PRO A 239 -61.92 -35.68 -47.95
CA PRO A 239 -60.93 -36.74 -47.96
C PRO A 239 -60.58 -37.09 -49.41
N LYS A 240 -59.56 -36.45 -49.99
CA LYS A 240 -58.95 -36.98 -51.22
C LYS A 240 -57.51 -36.49 -51.42
N ARG A 241 -56.56 -37.21 -50.84
CA ARG A 241 -55.46 -37.92 -51.53
C ARG A 241 -54.36 -38.30 -50.54
N ARG A 242 -54.33 -39.59 -50.19
CA ARG A 242 -53.06 -40.31 -50.04
C ARG A 242 -52.47 -40.45 -51.44
N SER A 243 -51.40 -39.72 -51.73
CA SER A 243 -50.31 -40.14 -52.62
C SER A 243 -49.28 -39.02 -52.71
N THR A 244 -48.00 -39.40 -52.58
CA THR A 244 -46.77 -38.59 -52.72
C THR A 244 -46.37 -37.85 -51.43
N CYS A 245 -45.24 -38.08 -50.74
CA CYS A 245 -43.96 -38.79 -50.92
C CYS A 245 -43.48 -39.25 -49.52
N VAL A 246 -42.84 -40.41 -49.34
CA VAL A 246 -41.37 -40.60 -49.19
C VAL A 246 -40.67 -39.54 -48.36
#